data_AF-A0A917PW41-F1
#
_entry.id   AF-A0A917PW41-F1
#
_cell.length_a   1.000
_cell.length_b   1.000
_cell.length_c   1.000
_cell.angle_alpha   90.00
_cell.angle_beta   90.00
_cell.angle_gamma   90.00
#
_symmetry.space_group_name_H-M   'P 1'
#
loop_
_entity.id
_entity.type
_entity.pdbx_description
1 polymer ?
#
loop_
_entity_poly.entity_id
_entity_poly.type
_entity_poly.pdbx_seq_one_letter_code
_entity_poly.pdbx_strand_id
1 'polypeptide(L)'
;MRPLSIRSLCAIAFAVTLSGCQFGPKTPQDPYADDYARVEQSLAAGRPGEAQIRLNAMPEASRSDPRNATFRQRLSDAYLQQGRRALQAGDMDTATKALSHARSLMPSAPALTTGLDGAVEQARNAQKAQQEADRARADAERAAAEAAEAAQSTP
;
A
#
# COMPACT_ATOMS: atom_id res chain seq x y z
N MET A 1 32.75 -63.02 17.70
CA MET A 1 32.82 -62.55 16.30
C MET A 1 31.44 -62.01 15.89
N ARG A 2 31.36 -60.67 15.79
CA ARG A 2 30.42 -59.79 15.06
C ARG A 2 28.93 -60.17 14.91
N PRO A 3 28.04 -59.68 15.81
CA PRO A 3 26.63 -59.44 15.52
C PRO A 3 26.42 -58.02 14.91
N LEU A 4 27.25 -57.65 13.92
CA LEU A 4 27.19 -56.32 13.28
C LEU A 4 26.36 -56.29 11.98
N SER A 5 26.17 -57.42 11.29
CA SER A 5 25.53 -57.44 9.96
C SER A 5 24.00 -57.33 9.98
N ILE A 6 23.33 -57.70 11.09
CA ILE A 6 21.86 -57.64 11.17
C ILE A 6 21.37 -56.23 11.52
N ARG A 7 22.15 -55.47 12.31
CA ARG A 7 21.82 -54.09 12.67
C ARG A 7 21.94 -53.11 11.51
N SER A 8 22.91 -53.32 10.59
CA SER A 8 23.06 -52.44 9.42
C SER A 8 21.98 -52.68 8.36
N LEU A 9 21.45 -53.90 8.27
CA LEU A 9 20.41 -54.25 7.30
C LEU A 9 19.08 -53.52 7.59
N CYS A 10 18.69 -53.41 8.87
CA CYS A 10 17.51 -52.66 9.28
C CYS A 10 17.67 -51.14 9.10
N ALA A 11 18.88 -50.61 9.28
CA ALA A 11 19.13 -49.17 9.12
C ALA A 11 19.03 -48.70 7.66
N ILE A 12 19.43 -49.55 6.70
CA ILE A 12 19.37 -49.21 5.27
C ILE A 12 17.92 -49.30 4.75
N ALA A 13 17.11 -50.26 5.23
CA ALA A 13 15.70 -50.36 4.85
C ALA A 13 14.86 -49.15 5.29
N PHE A 14 15.21 -48.51 6.42
CA PHE A 14 14.53 -47.31 6.90
C PHE A 14 14.97 -46.03 6.16
N ALA A 15 16.17 -46.01 5.57
CA ALA A 15 16.66 -44.86 4.81
C ALA A 15 16.06 -44.79 3.39
N VAL A 16 15.64 -45.93 2.81
CA VAL A 16 15.05 -45.96 1.46
C VAL A 16 13.59 -45.48 1.45
N THR A 17 12.86 -45.58 2.56
CA THR A 17 11.45 -45.12 2.63
C THR A 17 11.28 -43.61 2.83
N LEU A 18 12.35 -42.88 3.17
CA LEU A 18 12.33 -41.40 3.26
C LEU A 18 12.77 -40.70 1.97
N SER A 19 13.20 -41.43 0.95
CA SER A 19 13.64 -40.89 -0.35
C SER A 19 12.55 -40.97 -1.42
N GLY A 20 11.29 -40.74 -1.03
CA GLY A 20 10.15 -40.82 -1.94
C GLY A 20 9.09 -39.77 -1.63
N CYS A 21 9.44 -38.47 -1.66
CA CYS A 21 8.46 -37.38 -1.71
C CYS A 21 9.05 -35.99 -2.05
N GLN A 22 10.12 -35.89 -2.84
CA GLN A 22 10.55 -34.58 -3.40
C GLN A 22 10.17 -34.43 -4.87
N PHE A 23 9.02 -34.98 -5.25
CA PHE A 23 8.33 -34.60 -6.49
C PHE A 23 7.15 -33.72 -6.10
N GLY A 24 7.46 -32.52 -5.61
CA GLY A 24 6.44 -31.49 -5.45
C GLY A 24 5.87 -31.20 -6.84
N PRO A 25 4.54 -31.17 -7.02
CA PRO A 25 3.98 -30.70 -8.29
C PRO A 25 4.62 -29.36 -8.60
N LYS A 26 5.02 -29.13 -9.86
CA LYS A 26 5.27 -27.77 -10.35
C LYS A 26 3.93 -27.04 -10.22
N THR A 27 3.65 -26.51 -9.02
CA THR A 27 2.55 -25.59 -8.80
C THR A 27 2.75 -24.48 -9.80
N PRO A 28 1.70 -24.10 -10.56
CA PRO A 28 1.75 -22.91 -11.38
C PRO A 28 2.34 -21.80 -10.52
N GLN A 29 3.53 -21.33 -10.91
CA GLN A 29 4.24 -20.33 -10.13
C GLN A 29 3.43 -19.05 -10.27
N ASP A 30 2.71 -18.69 -9.20
CA ASP A 30 1.96 -17.44 -9.15
C ASP A 30 2.97 -16.29 -9.20
N PRO A 31 3.01 -15.53 -10.31
CA PRO A 31 4.04 -14.54 -10.53
C PRO A 31 3.96 -13.35 -9.57
N TYR A 32 2.86 -13.21 -8.81
CA TYR A 32 2.62 -12.10 -7.88
C TYR A 32 2.47 -12.54 -6.42
N ALA A 33 2.73 -13.81 -6.09
CA ALA A 33 2.52 -14.34 -4.74
C ALA A 33 3.27 -13.55 -3.66
N ASP A 34 4.55 -13.23 -3.92
CA ASP A 34 5.39 -12.49 -2.98
C ASP A 34 4.91 -11.05 -2.78
N ASP A 35 4.44 -10.40 -3.85
CA ASP A 35 3.92 -9.03 -3.77
C ASP A 35 2.62 -8.99 -2.94
N TYR A 36 1.69 -9.92 -3.17
CA TYR A 36 0.47 -10.02 -2.36
C TYR A 36 0.78 -10.37 -0.90
N ALA A 37 1.77 -11.23 -0.64
CA ALA A 37 2.22 -11.52 0.73
C ALA A 37 2.75 -10.26 1.43
N ARG A 38 3.46 -9.37 0.72
CA ARG A 38 3.92 -8.09 1.27
C ARG A 38 2.77 -7.11 1.53
N VAL A 39 1.75 -7.08 0.68
CA VAL A 39 0.53 -6.30 0.93
C VAL A 39 -0.15 -6.81 2.20
N GLU A 40 -0.33 -8.13 2.31
CA GLU A 40 -0.92 -8.78 3.50
C GLU A 40 -0.15 -8.42 4.78
N GLN A 41 1.17 -8.53 4.76
CA GLN A 41 2.01 -8.21 5.91
C GLN A 41 1.82 -6.75 6.38
N SER A 42 1.59 -5.83 5.44
CA SER A 42 1.34 -4.42 5.75
C SER A 42 0.00 -4.20 6.44
N LEU A 43 -1.03 -4.87 5.94
CA LEU A 43 -2.36 -4.84 6.53
C LEU A 43 -2.34 -5.47 7.93
N ALA A 44 -1.68 -6.62 8.09
CA ALA A 44 -1.50 -7.27 9.38
C ALA A 44 -0.72 -6.40 10.37
N ALA A 45 0.24 -5.60 9.90
CA ALA A 45 0.97 -4.63 10.71
C ALA A 45 0.17 -3.35 11.01
N GLY A 46 -1.09 -3.24 10.57
CA GLY A 46 -1.91 -2.06 10.79
C GLY A 46 -1.46 -0.83 9.98
N ARG A 47 -0.80 -1.05 8.85
CA ARG A 47 -0.26 0.01 7.97
C ARG A 47 -1.00 0.04 6.63
N PRO A 48 -2.27 0.49 6.59
CA PRO A 48 -3.08 0.49 5.38
C PRO A 48 -2.51 1.40 4.28
N GLY A 49 -1.81 2.49 4.65
CA GLY A 49 -1.11 3.35 3.67
C GLY A 49 -0.01 2.63 2.91
N GLU A 50 0.84 1.88 3.62
CA GLU A 50 1.90 1.13 2.95
C GLU A 50 1.36 -0.03 2.11
N ALA A 51 0.31 -0.68 2.60
CA ALA A 51 -0.40 -1.74 1.87
C ALA A 51 -0.96 -1.20 0.55
N GLN A 52 -1.61 -0.03 0.59
CA GLN A 52 -2.19 0.62 -0.59
C GLN A 52 -1.12 1.01 -1.61
N ILE A 53 0.00 1.57 -1.16
CA ILE A 53 1.12 1.93 -2.05
C ILE A 53 1.64 0.71 -2.78
N ARG A 54 1.90 -0.40 -2.08
CA ARG A 54 2.35 -1.66 -2.72
C ARG A 54 1.32 -2.19 -3.70
N LEU A 55 0.04 -2.21 -3.32
CA LEU A 55 -1.03 -2.73 -4.17
C LEU A 55 -1.14 -1.91 -5.47
N ASN A 56 -1.02 -0.59 -5.38
CA ASN A 56 -1.03 0.30 -6.55
C ASN A 56 0.24 0.22 -7.39
N ALA A 57 1.37 -0.20 -6.81
CA ALA A 57 2.63 -0.39 -7.49
C ALA A 57 2.73 -1.75 -8.23
N MET A 58 1.74 -2.63 -8.08
CA MET A 58 1.74 -3.91 -8.78
C MET A 58 1.64 -3.72 -10.32
N PRO A 59 2.18 -4.66 -11.10
CA PRO A 59 2.13 -4.59 -12.57
C PRO A 59 0.71 -4.52 -13.12
N GLU A 60 0.50 -3.85 -14.26
CA GLU A 60 -0.85 -3.75 -14.86
C GLU A 60 -1.49 -5.11 -15.15
N ALA A 61 -0.68 -6.11 -15.49
CA ALA A 61 -1.12 -7.49 -15.70
C ALA A 61 -1.74 -8.12 -14.43
N SER A 62 -1.41 -7.65 -13.23
CA SER A 62 -2.03 -8.11 -12.00
C SER A 62 -3.38 -7.44 -11.71
N ARG A 63 -3.73 -6.31 -12.35
CA ARG A 63 -4.97 -5.56 -12.02
C ARG A 63 -6.25 -6.37 -12.22
N SER A 64 -6.24 -7.31 -13.16
CA SER A 64 -7.35 -8.22 -13.45
C SER A 64 -7.42 -9.40 -12.47
N ASP A 65 -6.45 -9.54 -11.56
CA ASP A 65 -6.45 -10.61 -10.56
C ASP A 65 -7.58 -10.36 -9.54
N PRO A 66 -8.44 -11.36 -9.31
CA PRO A 66 -9.58 -11.23 -8.40
C PRO A 66 -9.18 -10.87 -6.97
N ARG A 67 -7.97 -11.21 -6.53
CA ARG A 67 -7.46 -10.89 -5.20
C ARG A 67 -7.40 -9.39 -4.94
N ASN A 68 -7.22 -8.56 -5.98
CA ASN A 68 -7.23 -7.10 -5.83
C ASN A 68 -8.55 -6.57 -5.29
N ALA A 69 -9.68 -7.19 -5.65
CA ALA A 69 -10.98 -6.78 -5.13
C ALA A 69 -11.04 -7.01 -3.61
N THR A 70 -10.61 -8.19 -3.16
CA THR A 70 -10.52 -8.52 -1.73
C THR A 70 -9.56 -7.60 -0.98
N PHE A 71 -8.38 -7.32 -1.52
CA PHE A 71 -7.43 -6.41 -0.88
C PHE A 71 -7.94 -4.96 -0.80
N ARG A 72 -8.63 -4.47 -1.84
CA ARG A 72 -9.26 -3.13 -1.82
C ARG A 72 -10.36 -3.03 -0.77
N GLN A 73 -11.19 -4.07 -0.62
CA GLN A 73 -12.19 -4.12 0.44
C GLN A 73 -11.53 -4.08 1.83
N ARG A 74 -10.51 -4.89 2.06
CA ARG A 74 -9.80 -4.91 3.36
C ARG A 74 -9.08 -3.61 3.67
N LEU A 75 -8.53 -2.93 2.66
CA LEU A 75 -7.98 -1.58 2.80
C LEU A 75 -9.07 -0.58 3.21
N SER A 76 -10.23 -0.62 2.55
CA SER A 76 -11.37 0.22 2.92
C SER A 76 -11.77 0.02 4.38
N ASP A 77 -11.92 -1.24 4.80
CA ASP A 77 -12.27 -1.60 6.18
C ASP A 77 -11.22 -1.12 7.19
N ALA A 78 -9.93 -1.24 6.85
CA ALA A 78 -8.84 -0.76 7.69
C ALA A 78 -8.87 0.77 7.85
N TYR A 79 -9.11 1.51 6.77
CA TYR A 79 -9.24 2.96 6.80
C TYR A 79 -10.50 3.43 7.55
N LEU A 80 -11.62 2.71 7.44
CA LEU A 80 -12.82 2.99 8.24
C LEU A 80 -12.54 2.85 9.73
N GLN A 81 -11.84 1.77 10.13
CA GLN A 81 -11.44 1.58 11.52
C GLN A 81 -10.49 2.67 12.00
N GLN A 82 -9.50 3.05 11.18
CA GLN A 82 -8.57 4.12 11.50
C GLN A 82 -9.30 5.46 11.68
N GLY A 83 -10.18 5.81 10.76
CA GLY A 83 -10.96 7.05 10.83
C GLY A 83 -11.85 7.10 12.08
N ARG A 84 -12.52 5.98 12.42
CA ARG A 84 -13.31 5.87 13.65
C ARG A 84 -12.47 6.07 14.92
N ARG A 85 -11.27 5.50 14.97
CA ARG A 85 -10.35 5.69 16.11
C ARG A 85 -9.87 7.14 16.21
N ALA A 86 -9.55 7.77 15.08
CA ALA A 86 -9.17 9.18 15.05
C ALA A 86 -10.30 10.10 15.52
N LEU A 87 -11.55 9.83 15.12
CA LEU A 87 -12.73 10.54 15.64
C LEU A 87 -12.87 10.41 17.16
N GLN A 88 -12.67 9.20 17.71
CA GLN A 88 -12.71 8.96 19.15
C GLN A 88 -11.59 9.70 19.89
N ALA A 89 -10.44 9.87 19.24
CA ALA A 89 -9.31 10.63 19.77
C ALA A 89 -9.43 12.16 19.57
N GLY A 90 -10.46 12.64 18.86
CA GLY A 90 -10.63 14.06 18.53
C GLY A 90 -9.75 14.55 17.37
N ASP A 91 -9.04 13.66 16.68
CA ASP A 91 -8.19 13.99 15.53
C ASP A 91 -9.03 14.01 14.23
N MET A 92 -9.59 15.18 13.94
CA MET A 92 -10.48 15.38 12.80
C MET A 92 -9.76 15.34 11.44
N ASP A 93 -8.48 15.72 11.39
CA ASP A 93 -7.69 15.71 10.15
C ASP A 93 -7.38 14.28 9.72
N THR A 94 -6.86 13.46 10.65
CA THR A 94 -6.61 12.04 10.40
C THR A 94 -7.91 11.30 10.08
N ALA A 95 -9.00 11.62 10.80
CA ALA A 95 -10.31 11.03 10.53
C ALA A 95 -10.80 11.32 9.10
N THR A 96 -10.75 12.59 8.69
CA THR A 96 -11.23 13.02 7.36
C THR A 96 -10.43 12.36 6.25
N LYS A 97 -9.09 12.31 6.39
CA LYS A 97 -8.21 11.65 5.42
C LYS A 97 -8.51 10.16 5.32
N ALA A 98 -8.57 9.46 6.46
CA ALA A 98 -8.81 8.02 6.47
C ALA A 98 -10.19 7.65 5.88
N LEU A 99 -11.25 8.37 6.26
CA LEU A 99 -12.59 8.12 5.73
C LEU A 99 -12.70 8.43 4.23
N SER A 100 -12.00 9.46 3.76
CA SER A 100 -11.92 9.79 2.32
C SER A 100 -11.23 8.66 1.54
N HIS A 101 -10.13 8.12 2.07
CA HIS A 101 -9.45 6.97 1.48
C HIS A 101 -10.35 5.74 1.42
N ALA A 102 -11.06 5.40 2.51
CA ALA A 102 -12.00 4.29 2.51
C ALA A 102 -13.07 4.43 1.41
N ARG A 103 -13.68 5.61 1.29
CA ARG A 103 -14.69 5.88 0.25
C ARG A 103 -14.13 5.75 -1.16
N SER A 104 -12.88 6.15 -1.39
CA SER A 104 -12.23 6.03 -2.69
C SER A 104 -11.92 4.58 -3.10
N LEU A 105 -11.73 3.69 -2.13
CA LEU A 105 -11.37 2.28 -2.36
C LEU A 105 -12.58 1.40 -2.68
N MET A 106 -13.77 1.83 -2.27
CA MET A 106 -15.05 1.19 -2.62
C MET A 106 -16.05 2.21 -3.19
N PRO A 107 -15.85 2.68 -4.43
CA PRO A 107 -16.92 3.32 -5.16
C PRO A 107 -17.79 2.19 -5.72
N SER A 108 -18.85 1.80 -5.01
CA SER A 108 -19.82 0.84 -5.54
C SER A 108 -20.49 1.42 -6.79
N ALA A 109 -19.88 1.27 -7.98
CA ALA A 109 -20.50 1.15 -9.31
C ALA A 109 -19.48 1.42 -10.45
N PRO A 110 -19.32 0.51 -11.43
CA PRO A 110 -18.44 0.67 -12.60
C PRO A 110 -18.84 1.79 -13.59
N ALA A 111 -19.94 2.52 -13.34
CA ALA A 111 -20.28 3.73 -14.10
C ALA A 111 -19.56 5.01 -13.59
N LEU A 112 -18.95 4.95 -12.40
CA LEU A 112 -18.36 6.13 -11.74
C LEU A 112 -16.83 6.22 -11.87
N THR A 113 -16.15 5.19 -12.36
CA THR A 113 -14.68 5.17 -12.49
C THR A 113 -14.18 6.22 -13.49
N THR A 114 -14.83 6.32 -14.65
CA THR A 114 -14.43 7.26 -15.71
C THR A 114 -14.63 8.74 -15.29
N GLY A 115 -15.65 9.04 -14.48
CA GLY A 115 -15.86 10.39 -13.95
C GLY A 115 -14.97 10.73 -12.75
N LEU A 116 -14.62 9.73 -11.93
CA LEU A 116 -13.80 9.91 -10.74
C LEU A 116 -12.32 10.13 -11.08
N ASP A 117 -11.79 9.44 -12.09
CA ASP A 117 -10.40 9.64 -12.54
C ASP A 117 -10.19 11.09 -13.02
N GLY A 118 -11.16 11.64 -13.76
CA GLY A 118 -11.15 13.05 -14.15
C GLY A 118 -11.24 14.01 -12.95
N ALA A 119 -12.06 13.69 -11.95
CA ALA A 119 -12.19 14.50 -10.74
C ALA A 119 -10.94 14.47 -9.86
N VAL A 120 -10.22 13.35 -9.78
CA VAL A 120 -8.96 13.22 -9.04
C VAL A 120 -7.83 13.97 -9.75
N GLU A 121 -7.74 13.88 -11.08
CA GLU A 121 -6.83 14.70 -11.89
C GLU A 121 -7.10 16.21 -11.67
N GLN A 122 -8.37 16.62 -11.69
CA GLN A 122 -8.76 18.01 -11.47
C GLN A 122 -8.42 18.49 -10.05
N ALA A 123 -8.66 17.67 -9.02
CA ALA A 123 -8.30 17.99 -7.64
C ALA A 123 -6.78 18.13 -7.46
N ARG A 124 -6.00 17.28 -8.12
CA ARG A 124 -4.53 17.31 -8.07
C ARG A 124 -3.98 18.56 -8.78
N ASN A 125 -4.60 18.97 -9.88
CA ASN A 125 -4.25 20.20 -10.58
C ASN A 125 -4.63 21.45 -9.77
N ALA A 126 -5.80 21.44 -9.11
CA ALA A 126 -6.19 22.51 -8.20
C ALA A 126 -5.22 22.62 -7.01
N GLN A 127 -4.79 21.50 -6.42
CA GLN A 127 -3.82 21.50 -5.33
C GLN A 127 -2.44 22.05 -5.77
N LYS A 128 -1.99 21.72 -6.99
CA LYS A 128 -0.77 22.29 -7.57
C LYS A 128 -0.90 23.80 -7.79
N ALA A 129 -2.01 24.26 -8.36
CA ALA A 129 -2.26 25.68 -8.56
C ALA A 129 -2.30 26.45 -7.22
N GLN A 130 -2.88 25.85 -6.18
CA GLN A 130 -2.88 26.41 -4.83
C GLN A 130 -1.45 26.55 -4.29
N GLN A 131 -0.63 25.50 -4.40
CA GLN A 131 0.77 25.53 -3.98
C GLN A 131 1.60 26.57 -4.75
N GLU A 132 1.35 26.74 -6.04
CA GLU A 132 2.02 27.76 -6.86
C GLU A 132 1.61 29.17 -6.44
N ALA A 133 0.32 29.39 -6.15
CA ALA A 133 -0.18 30.67 -5.64
C ALA A 133 0.39 31.01 -4.26
N ASP A 134 0.48 30.02 -3.37
CA ASP A 134 1.06 30.20 -2.03
C ASP A 134 2.57 30.51 -2.11
N ARG A 135 3.30 29.85 -3.02
CA ARG A 135 4.71 30.19 -3.31
C ARG A 135 4.86 31.60 -3.85
N ALA A 136 4.03 31.99 -4.83
CA ALA A 136 4.08 33.33 -5.39
C ALA A 136 3.79 34.42 -4.34
N ARG A 137 2.87 34.17 -3.40
CA ARG A 137 2.62 35.07 -2.25
C ARG A 137 3.82 35.16 -1.32
N ALA A 138 4.38 34.02 -0.93
CA ALA A 138 5.57 33.99 -0.07
C ALA A 138 6.78 34.69 -0.71
N ASP A 139 6.92 34.62 -2.03
CA ASP A 139 7.99 35.29 -2.76
C ASP A 139 7.74 36.81 -2.88
N ALA A 140 6.49 37.22 -3.09
CA ALA A 140 6.12 38.64 -3.08
C ALA A 140 6.29 39.29 -1.70
N GLU A 141 5.95 38.56 -0.63
CA GLU A 141 6.17 39.00 0.76
C GLU A 141 7.67 39.18 1.06
N ARG A 142 8.51 38.25 0.58
CA ARG A 142 9.97 38.36 0.71
C ARG A 142 10.54 39.55 -0.06
N ALA A 143 10.13 39.75 -1.31
CA ALA A 143 10.56 40.90 -2.10
C ALA A 143 10.12 42.23 -1.48
N ALA A 144 8.93 42.30 -0.88
CA ALA A 144 8.46 43.48 -0.17
C ALA A 144 9.27 43.76 1.10
N ALA A 145 9.64 42.71 1.86
CA ALA A 145 10.51 42.84 3.02
C ALA A 145 11.91 43.34 2.63
N GLU A 146 12.51 42.79 1.57
CA GLU A 146 13.81 43.22 1.05
C GLU A 146 13.78 44.68 0.56
N ALA A 147 12.72 45.09 -0.13
CA ALA A 147 12.55 46.48 -0.57
C ALA A 147 12.36 47.44 0.61
N ALA A 148 11.63 47.04 1.65
CA ALA A 148 11.46 47.83 2.86
C ALA A 148 12.76 47.97 3.67
N GLU A 149 13.60 46.94 3.68
CA GLU A 149 14.92 46.96 4.32
C GLU A 149 15.92 47.84 3.54
N ALA A 150 15.88 47.79 2.21
CA ALA A 150 16.68 48.67 1.34
C ALA A 150 16.29 50.15 1.49
N ALA A 151 14.99 50.45 1.64
CA ALA A 151 14.51 51.81 1.86
C ALA A 151 14.93 52.38 3.22
N GLN A 152 15.09 51.53 4.24
CA GLN A 152 15.57 51.95 5.58
C GLN A 152 17.09 52.13 5.64
N SER A 153 17.84 51.57 4.69
CA SER A 153 19.30 51.60 4.65
C SER A 153 19.90 52.74 3.82
N THR A 154 19.05 53.59 3.24
CA THR A 154 19.48 54.77 2.46
C THR A 154 19.40 56.02 3.37
N PRO A 155 20.55 56.58 3.81
CA PRO A 155 20.61 57.74 4.72
C PRO A 155 20.30 59.07 4.03
#